data_AF-X1AGK6-F1
#
_entry.id   AF-X1AGK6-F1
#
_cell.length_a   1.000
_cell.length_b   1.000
_cell.length_c   1.000
_cell.angle_alpha   90.00
_cell.angle_beta   90.00
_cell.angle_gamma   90.00
#
_symmetry.space_group_name_H-M   'P 1'
#
loop_
_entity.id
_entity.type
_entity.pdbx_description
1 polymer ?
#
loop_
_entity_poly.entity_id
_entity_poly.type
_entity_poly.pdbx_seq_one_letter_code
_entity_poly.pdbx_strand_id
1 'polypeptide(L)' 'MDCCEDCRFWDRDVQLIGAKRLCRKNPPTTTIKDDKDGINSLWPRTSAGDWCGEFQKKEV' A
#
# COMPACT_ATOMS: atom_id res chain seq x y z
N MET A 1 -17.29 5.53 0.32
CA MET A 1 -16.81 6.02 -1.00
C MET A 1 -15.86 4.94 -1.50
N ASP A 2 -15.67 4.72 -2.81
CA ASP A 2 -14.82 3.60 -3.30
C ASP A 2 -13.32 3.93 -3.20
N CYS A 3 -12.86 4.30 -2.01
CA CYS A 3 -11.51 4.78 -1.72
C CYS A 3 -10.70 3.73 -0.94
N CYS A 4 -9.39 3.94 -0.83
CA CYS A 4 -8.50 3.04 -0.12
C CYS A 4 -8.95 2.81 1.34
N GLU A 5 -9.50 3.81 2.02
CA GLU A 5 -9.94 3.67 3.42
C GLU A 5 -10.88 2.49 3.71
N ASP A 6 -11.82 2.29 2.80
CA ASP A 6 -12.87 1.27 2.90
C ASP A 6 -12.47 -0.04 2.19
N CYS A 7 -11.33 -0.06 1.50
CA CYS A 7 -10.90 -1.17 0.67
C CYS A 7 -10.29 -2.32 1.50
N ARG A 8 -10.67 -3.57 1.20
CA ARG A 8 -10.16 -4.78 1.87
C ARG A 8 -8.65 -4.98 1.77
N PHE A 9 -8.02 -4.35 0.78
CA PHE A 9 -6.58 -4.45 0.56
C PHE A 9 -5.77 -3.37 1.29
N TRP A 10 -6.42 -2.42 1.98
CA TRP A 10 -5.73 -1.30 2.60
C TRP A 10 -5.34 -1.61 4.04
N ASP A 11 -4.05 -1.84 4.22
CA ASP A 11 -3.47 -2.44 5.42
C ASP A 11 -2.62 -1.43 6.20
N ARG A 12 -2.65 -1.51 7.53
CA ARG A 12 -1.81 -0.67 8.39
C ARG A 12 -0.40 -1.27 8.42
N ASP A 13 0.58 -0.47 8.03
CA ASP A 13 1.98 -0.81 8.29
C ASP A 13 2.44 -0.11 9.56
N VAL A 14 2.85 -0.91 10.55
CA VAL A 14 3.34 -0.43 11.86
C VAL A 14 4.64 0.39 11.73
N GLN A 15 5.36 0.27 10.61
CA GLN A 15 6.59 1.01 10.35
C GLN A 15 6.35 2.33 9.62
N LEU A 16 5.13 2.58 9.11
CA LEU A 16 4.78 3.86 8.49
C LEU A 16 4.23 4.83 9.54
N ILE A 17 5.06 5.81 9.91
CA ILE A 17 4.61 6.97 10.67
C ILE A 17 3.89 7.92 9.70
N GLY A 18 2.57 8.08 9.84
CA GLY A 18 1.78 9.05 9.07
C GLY A 18 0.44 8.54 8.56
N ALA A 19 -0.18 9.30 7.66
CA ALA A 19 -1.52 9.02 7.13
C ALA A 19 -1.55 8.02 5.95
N LYS A 20 -0.39 7.61 5.43
CA LYS A 20 -0.28 6.64 4.34
C LYS A 20 -0.22 5.21 4.87
N ARG A 21 -0.78 4.29 4.09
CA ARG A 21 -0.88 2.87 4.39
C ARG A 21 -0.53 2.04 3.15
N LEU A 22 -0.47 0.73 3.30
CA LEU A 22 -0.09 -0.16 2.21
C LEU A 22 -1.31 -0.68 1.45
N CYS A 23 -1.25 -0.66 0.13
CA CYS A 23 -2.18 -1.38 -0.72
C CYS A 23 -1.61 -2.78 -1.02
N ARG A 24 -2.32 -3.83 -0.60
CA ARG A 24 -1.93 -5.24 -0.77
C ARG A 24 -2.51 -5.89 -2.03
N LYS A 25 -3.20 -5.14 -2.89
CA LYS A 25 -3.80 -5.67 -4.11
C LYS A 25 -2.76 -6.18 -5.10
N ASN A 26 -1.66 -5.43 -5.23
CA ASN A 26 -0.54 -5.74 -6.10
C ASN A 26 0.70 -6.08 -5.26
N PRO A 27 1.56 -7.01 -5.73
CA PRO A 27 2.77 -7.38 -5.02
C PRO A 27 3.72 -6.18 -4.82
N PRO A 28 4.65 -6.25 -3.86
CA PRO A 28 5.63 -5.20 -3.66
C PRO A 28 6.53 -5.09 -4.89
N THR A 29 6.93 -3.87 -5.22
CA THR A 29 7.91 -3.62 -6.28
C THR A 29 9.30 -3.74 -5.71
N THR A 30 10.11 -4.59 -6.33
CA THR A 30 11.54 -4.73 -6.01
C THR A 30 12.33 -3.66 -6.74
N THR A 31 13.07 -2.85 -6.00
CA THR A 31 14.03 -1.87 -6.54
C THR A 31 15.43 -2.24 -6.09
N ILE A 32 16.33 -2.39 -7.05
CA ILE A 32 17.77 -2.53 -6.79
C ILE A 32 18.31 -1.11 -6.65
N LYS A 33 18.82 -0.76 -5.47
CA LYS A 33 19.57 0.49 -5.27
C LYS A 33 21.06 0.19 -5.39
N ASP A 34 21.76 0.97 -6.21
CA ASP A 34 23.21 0.83 -6.44
C ASP A 34 24.06 1.17 -5.21
N ASP A 35 23.52 1.92 -4.25
CA ASP A 35 24.22 2.24 -3.00
C ASP A 35 23.85 1.22 -1.90
N LYS A 36 24.83 0.40 -1.52
CA LYS A 36 25.10 -0.34 -0.24
C LYS A 36 23.97 -1.01 0.58
N ASP A 37 22.70 -0.71 0.32
CA ASP A 37 21.52 -1.10 1.11
C ASP A 37 20.78 -2.32 0.54
N GLY A 38 21.32 -2.95 -0.52
CA GLY A 38 20.78 -4.20 -1.06
C GLY A 38 19.44 -4.07 -1.80
N ILE A 39 18.82 -5.24 -2.05
CA ILE A 39 17.55 -5.37 -2.74
C ILE A 39 16.41 -4.96 -1.79
N ASN A 40 15.64 -3.94 -2.16
CA ASN A 40 14.49 -3.47 -1.37
C ASN A 40 13.17 -3.78 -2.09
N SER A 41 12.22 -4.38 -1.36
CA SER A 41 10.87 -4.65 -1.86
C SER A 41 9.85 -3.80 -1.11
N LEU A 42 9.16 -2.91 -1.82
CA LEU A 42 8.21 -1.96 -1.23
C LEU A 42 6.80 -2.17 -1.75
N TRP A 43 5.85 -2.31 -0.84
CA TRP A 43 4.43 -2.28 -1.18
C TRP A 43 3.99 -0.87 -1.58
N PRO A 44 3.01 -0.73 -2.49
CA PRO A 44 2.45 0.58 -2.83
C PRO A 44 1.89 1.29 -1.60
N ARG A 45 2.29 2.55 -1.38
CA ARG A 45 1.83 3.39 -0.28
C ARG A 45 0.75 4.36 -0.77
N THR A 46 -0.47 4.27 -0.23
CA THR A 46 -1.61 5.10 -0.62
C THR A 46 -2.22 5.84 0.57
N SER A 47 -2.87 6.96 0.29
CA SER A 47 -3.65 7.78 1.22
C SER A 47 -5.09 7.27 1.34
N ALA A 48 -5.81 7.68 2.38
CA ALA A 48 -7.20 7.26 2.64
C ALA A 48 -8.14 7.49 1.45
N GLY A 49 -8.03 8.67 0.82
CA GLY A 49 -8.86 9.08 -0.32
C GLY A 49 -8.39 8.61 -1.70
N ASP A 50 -7.27 7.89 -1.80
CA ASP A 50 -6.78 7.40 -3.09
C ASP A 50 -7.71 6.29 -3.64
N TRP A 51 -7.79 6.18 -4.96
CA TRP A 51 -8.54 5.11 -5.63
C TRP A 51 -7.80 4.62 -6.87
N CYS A 52 -7.57 3.32 -6.96
CA CYS A 52 -6.84 2.69 -8.06
C CYS A 52 -7.74 2.00 -9.10
N GLY A 53 -9.07 2.12 -8.99
CA GLY A 53 -10.03 1.40 -9.85
C GLY A 53 -10.38 -0.02 -9.38
N GLU A 54 -9.59 -0.61 -8.49
CA GLU A 54 -9.71 -2.01 -8.03
C GLU A 54 -10.32 -2.12 -6.63
N PHE A 55 -11.24 -1.21 -6.28
CA PHE A 55 -11.86 -1.19 -4.95
C PHE A 55 -12.65 -2.48 -4.69
N GLN A 56 -12.45 -3.06 -3.52
CA GLN A 56 -13.29 -4.15 -3.01
C GLN A 56 -13.59 -3.88 -1.53
N LYS A 57 -14.88 -3.91 -1.19
CA LYS A 57 -15.34 -3.65 0.18
C LYS A 57 -14.83 -4.73 1.14
N LYS A 58 -14.51 -4.34 2.38
CA LYS A 58 -14.27 -5.29 3.49
C LYS A 58 -15.54 -6.10 3.74
N GLU A 59 -15.42 -7.42 3.78
CA GLU A 59 -16.48 -8.29 4.27
C GLU A 59 -16.61 -8.07 5.79
N VAL A 60 -17.84 -7.87 6.27
CA VAL A 60 -18.15 -7.62 7.69
C VAL A 60 -18.17 -8.94 8.45
#